data_AF-A0A177TR92-F1
#
_entry.id   AF-A0A177TR92-F1
#
_cell.length_a   1.000
_cell.length_b   1.000
_cell.length_c   1.000
_cell.angle_alpha   90.00
_cell.angle_beta   90.00
_cell.angle_gamma   90.00
#
_symmetry.space_group_name_H-M   'P 1'
#
loop_
_entity.id
_entity.type
_entity.pdbx_description
1 polymer ?
#
loop_
_entity_poly.entity_id
_entity_poly.type
_entity_poly.pdbx_seq_one_letter_code
_entity_poly.pdbx_strand_id
1 'polypeptide(L)'
;MFTRFAPRQLFIYRNSQFAYRSLTFKSAAAAMSSHKLDLMREILVDHDNMRDLRERFETAQKANDSELMGCIATTMIQEASFHSDGEEMSVYKALDAHHLHDVAEHDRSDHNLVKQAFSKVDKLLMGPTRPDIDELVAGVREASDIFNKHAEDEEKNQYPKLLEKLNENGNTELTRDFLKARNKAPSRPHPEAPQSGGAMQAAAGMMSKPLDALIQAWRKQVDLKHHHAEV
;
A
#
# COMPACT_ATOMS: atom_id res chain seq x y z
N MET A 1 -62.50 66.61 -15.37
CA MET A 1 -62.29 66.64 -16.83
C MET A 1 -61.50 65.39 -17.19
N PHE A 2 -62.05 64.58 -18.10
CA PHE A 2 -61.62 63.22 -18.43
C PHE A 2 -60.22 63.14 -19.07
N THR A 3 -59.50 62.03 -18.85
CA THR A 3 -59.16 61.08 -19.93
C THR A 3 -58.63 59.76 -19.38
N ARG A 4 -59.00 58.69 -20.09
CA ARG A 4 -58.84 57.27 -19.78
C ARG A 4 -57.47 56.75 -20.23
N PHE A 5 -56.89 55.80 -19.51
CA PHE A 5 -55.93 54.83 -20.05
C PHE A 5 -56.30 53.40 -19.62
N ALA A 6 -56.28 52.50 -20.60
CA ALA A 6 -56.73 51.11 -20.57
C ALA A 6 -55.68 50.16 -19.94
N PRO A 7 -56.06 48.91 -19.57
CA PRO A 7 -55.22 48.02 -18.75
C PRO A 7 -54.18 47.27 -19.57
N ARG A 8 -52.95 47.14 -19.03
CA ARG A 8 -51.91 46.26 -19.58
C ARG A 8 -52.05 44.85 -19.00
N GLN A 9 -52.16 43.87 -19.89
CA GLN A 9 -52.11 42.44 -19.60
C GLN A 9 -50.76 42.05 -18.96
N LEU A 10 -50.84 41.28 -17.87
CA LEU A 10 -49.70 40.57 -17.27
C LEU A 10 -49.39 39.33 -18.13
N PHE A 11 -48.25 39.31 -18.81
CA PHE A 11 -47.69 38.09 -19.38
C PHE A 11 -46.69 37.51 -18.37
N ILE A 12 -47.09 36.43 -17.72
CA ILE A 12 -46.23 35.59 -16.88
C ILE A 12 -45.37 34.74 -17.82
N TYR A 13 -44.11 35.12 -18.02
CA TYR A 13 -43.12 34.25 -18.67
C TYR A 13 -42.65 33.19 -17.66
N ARG A 14 -43.22 31.99 -17.81
CA ARG A 14 -42.85 30.79 -17.09
C ARG A 14 -41.62 30.17 -17.78
N ASN A 15 -40.42 30.46 -17.28
CA ASN A 15 -39.19 29.92 -17.84
C ASN A 15 -38.91 28.52 -17.24
N SER A 16 -39.29 27.48 -18.00
CA SER A 16 -38.99 26.08 -17.71
C SER A 16 -37.67 25.68 -18.37
N GLN A 17 -36.56 25.76 -17.63
CA GLN A 17 -35.32 25.04 -17.96
C GLN A 17 -34.58 24.62 -16.69
N PHE A 18 -35.09 23.58 -16.03
CA PHE A 18 -34.37 22.84 -14.99
C PHE A 18 -34.47 21.35 -15.32
N ALA A 19 -33.70 20.89 -16.31
CA ALA A 19 -33.49 19.45 -16.55
C ALA A 19 -32.37 19.16 -17.56
N TYR A 20 -31.18 19.77 -17.47
CA TYR A 20 -30.01 19.30 -18.25
C TYR A 20 -28.70 19.68 -17.57
N ARG A 21 -28.44 19.18 -16.35
CA ARG A 21 -27.15 19.37 -15.66
C ARG A 21 -26.74 18.20 -14.75
N SER A 22 -27.05 16.96 -15.12
CA SER A 22 -26.70 15.77 -14.32
C SER A 22 -25.97 14.64 -15.05
N LEU A 23 -25.59 14.80 -16.32
CA LEU A 23 -24.94 13.74 -17.10
C LEU A 23 -23.50 14.03 -17.54
N THR A 24 -22.98 15.25 -17.36
CA THR A 24 -21.62 15.61 -17.80
C THR A 24 -20.57 15.64 -16.68
N PHE A 25 -20.96 15.62 -15.41
CA PHE A 25 -20.00 15.55 -14.29
C PHE A 25 -19.58 14.11 -13.94
N LYS A 26 -20.44 13.10 -14.20
CA LYS A 26 -20.08 11.70 -13.94
C LYS A 26 -19.09 11.14 -14.96
N SER A 27 -19.12 11.63 -16.20
CA SER A 27 -18.24 11.18 -17.28
C SER A 27 -16.85 11.81 -17.24
N ALA A 28 -16.69 13.02 -16.68
CA ALA A 28 -15.37 13.63 -16.48
C ALA A 28 -14.62 13.01 -15.28
N ALA A 29 -15.33 12.65 -14.20
CA ALA A 29 -14.73 11.93 -13.06
C ALA A 29 -14.33 10.50 -13.42
N ALA A 30 -15.07 9.82 -14.31
CA ALA A 30 -14.70 8.49 -14.81
C ALA A 30 -13.53 8.51 -15.83
N ALA A 31 -13.18 9.68 -16.36
CA ALA A 31 -12.09 9.86 -17.34
C ALA A 31 -10.78 10.38 -16.71
N MET A 32 -10.76 10.62 -15.40
CA MET A 32 -9.56 11.01 -14.66
C MET A 32 -9.11 9.82 -13.80
N SER A 33 -8.07 9.12 -14.27
CA SER A 33 -7.42 7.95 -13.66
C SER A 33 -8.09 6.57 -13.86
N SER A 34 -8.34 6.20 -15.11
CA SER A 34 -8.08 4.80 -15.51
C SER A 34 -6.66 4.74 -16.05
N HIS A 35 -5.66 4.98 -15.20
CA HIS A 35 -4.35 4.44 -15.52
C HIS A 35 -4.51 2.92 -15.48
N LYS A 36 -4.22 2.27 -16.60
CA LYS A 36 -4.18 0.81 -16.67
C LYS A 36 -3.33 0.30 -15.50
N LEU A 37 -3.86 -0.67 -14.76
CA LEU A 37 -3.11 -1.31 -13.67
C LEU A 37 -1.80 -1.87 -14.22
N ASP A 38 -0.71 -1.46 -13.59
CA ASP A 38 0.65 -1.79 -13.96
C ASP A 38 1.42 -2.25 -12.71
N LEU A 39 2.03 -3.44 -12.78
CA LEU A 39 2.59 -4.09 -11.61
C LEU A 39 3.74 -3.27 -11.04
N MET A 40 4.69 -2.86 -11.88
CA MET A 40 5.85 -2.07 -11.44
C MET A 40 5.41 -0.79 -10.74
N ARG A 41 4.42 -0.08 -11.30
CA ARG A 41 3.89 1.12 -10.68
C ARG A 41 3.30 0.85 -9.29
N GLU A 42 2.55 -0.22 -9.13
CA GLU A 42 1.93 -0.55 -7.83
C GLU A 42 2.96 -1.05 -6.81
N ILE A 43 4.00 -1.76 -7.22
CA ILE A 43 5.13 -2.12 -6.35
C ILE A 43 5.90 -0.86 -5.91
N LEU A 44 6.17 0.06 -6.85
CA LEU A 44 6.86 1.32 -6.54
C LEU A 44 6.12 2.16 -5.50
N VAL A 45 4.78 2.06 -5.42
CA VAL A 45 4.02 2.73 -4.34
C VAL A 45 4.47 2.25 -2.96
N ASP A 46 4.68 0.95 -2.77
CA ASP A 46 5.17 0.39 -1.50
C ASP A 46 6.62 0.84 -1.23
N HIS A 47 7.48 0.76 -2.24
CA HIS A 47 8.89 1.13 -2.12
C HIS A 47 9.08 2.61 -1.80
N ASP A 48 8.38 3.48 -2.51
CA ASP A 48 8.47 4.93 -2.32
C ASP A 48 7.87 5.35 -0.98
N ASN A 49 6.81 4.68 -0.51
CA ASN A 49 6.32 4.88 0.86
C ASN A 49 7.33 4.44 1.91
N MET A 50 8.03 3.32 1.73
CA MET A 50 9.06 2.91 2.69
C MET A 50 10.22 3.90 2.75
N ARG A 51 10.65 4.43 1.60
CA ARG A 51 11.66 5.50 1.52
C ARG A 51 11.19 6.79 2.20
N ASP A 52 9.96 7.23 1.94
CA ASP A 52 9.35 8.40 2.58
C ASP A 52 9.24 8.24 4.11
N LEU A 53 8.76 7.08 4.57
CA LEU A 53 8.64 6.78 6.00
C LEU A 53 10.01 6.78 6.68
N ARG A 54 11.06 6.26 6.04
CA ARG A 54 12.44 6.33 6.55
C ARG A 54 12.89 7.79 6.73
N GLU A 55 12.71 8.63 5.70
CA GLU A 55 13.08 10.06 5.78
C GLU A 55 12.33 10.78 6.91
N ARG A 56 11.04 10.49 7.07
CA ARG A 56 10.21 11.03 8.14
C ARG A 56 10.65 10.53 9.51
N PHE A 57 11.03 9.25 9.62
CA PHE A 57 11.56 8.68 10.86
C PHE A 57 12.86 9.38 11.28
N GLU A 58 13.79 9.58 10.34
CA GLU A 58 15.05 10.31 10.58
C GLU A 58 14.81 11.78 10.97
N THR A 59 13.77 12.40 10.40
CA THR A 59 13.35 13.75 10.75
C THR A 59 12.78 13.82 12.18
N ALA A 60 11.90 12.87 12.53
CA ALA A 60 11.36 12.75 13.89
C ALA A 60 12.47 12.48 14.92
N GLN A 61 13.45 11.65 14.57
CA GLN A 61 14.64 11.40 15.39
C GLN A 61 15.41 12.70 15.66
N LYS A 62 15.72 13.49 14.63
CA LYS A 62 16.41 14.79 14.79
C LYS A 62 15.63 15.78 15.65
N ALA A 63 14.30 15.69 15.63
CA ALA A 63 13.41 16.49 16.45
C ALA A 63 13.21 15.95 17.89
N ASN A 64 13.78 14.79 18.22
CA ASN A 64 13.54 14.05 19.47
C ASN A 64 12.05 13.70 19.71
N ASP A 65 11.28 13.49 18.64
CA ASP A 65 9.86 13.14 18.73
C ASP A 65 9.67 11.62 18.79
N SER A 66 9.88 11.07 19.99
CA SER A 66 9.75 9.63 20.25
C SER A 66 8.35 9.06 19.97
N GLU A 67 7.29 9.87 20.11
CA GLU A 67 5.93 9.42 19.83
C GLU A 67 5.73 9.26 18.33
N LEU A 68 6.13 10.27 17.53
CA LEU A 68 6.06 10.21 16.08
C LEU A 68 6.95 9.09 15.51
N MET A 69 8.16 8.89 16.06
CA MET A 69 9.02 7.77 15.69
C MET A 69 8.30 6.42 15.85
N GLY A 70 7.61 6.21 16.97
CA GLY A 70 6.82 4.98 17.21
C GLY A 70 5.66 4.81 16.23
N CYS A 71 4.98 5.91 15.87
CA CYS A 71 3.90 5.89 14.88
C CYS A 71 4.41 5.55 13.48
N ILE A 72 5.54 6.14 13.07
CA ILE A 72 6.17 5.87 11.78
C ILE A 72 6.66 4.43 11.72
N ALA A 73 7.38 3.96 12.75
CA ALA A 73 7.86 2.57 12.81
C ALA A 73 6.71 1.54 12.75
N THR A 74 5.60 1.81 13.44
CA THR A 74 4.38 0.98 13.34
C THR A 74 3.85 0.92 11.91
N THR A 75 3.86 2.06 11.21
CA THR A 75 3.43 2.15 9.81
C THR A 75 4.37 1.36 8.90
N MET A 76 5.69 1.50 9.07
CA MET A 76 6.69 0.74 8.30
C MET A 76 6.53 -0.78 8.49
N ILE A 77 6.31 -1.24 9.72
CA ILE A 77 6.08 -2.67 10.01
C ILE A 77 4.87 -3.21 9.21
N GLN A 78 3.78 -2.44 9.19
CA GLN A 78 2.58 -2.85 8.47
C GLN A 78 2.80 -2.88 6.96
N GLU A 79 3.35 -1.80 6.39
CA GLU A 79 3.56 -1.72 4.95
C GLU A 79 4.55 -2.78 4.45
N ALA A 80 5.63 -3.04 5.20
CA ALA A 80 6.56 -4.13 4.88
C ALA A 80 5.88 -5.50 4.90
N SER A 81 4.97 -5.74 5.86
CA SER A 81 4.22 -7.00 5.96
C SER A 81 3.24 -7.17 4.79
N PHE A 82 2.52 -6.09 4.45
CA PHE A 82 1.58 -6.07 3.33
C PHE A 82 2.26 -6.29 1.98
N HIS A 83 3.37 -5.60 1.74
CA HIS A 83 4.19 -5.79 0.55
C HIS A 83 4.69 -7.24 0.46
N SER A 84 5.39 -7.71 1.51
CA SER A 84 6.07 -9.00 1.45
C SER A 84 5.11 -10.18 1.23
N ASP A 85 4.05 -10.26 2.04
CA ASP A 85 3.05 -11.32 1.91
C ASP A 85 2.17 -11.12 0.66
N GLY A 86 1.98 -9.88 0.21
CA GLY A 86 1.29 -9.57 -1.04
C GLY A 86 1.95 -10.24 -2.23
N GLU A 87 3.26 -10.09 -2.38
CA GLU A 87 4.03 -10.66 -3.50
C GLU A 87 4.20 -12.18 -3.38
N GLU A 88 4.49 -12.69 -2.19
CA GLU A 88 4.59 -14.14 -1.94
C GLU A 88 3.29 -14.89 -2.26
N MET A 89 2.14 -14.27 -1.99
CA MET A 89 0.83 -14.84 -2.28
C MET A 89 0.38 -14.63 -3.74
N SER A 90 1.11 -13.84 -4.54
CA SER A 90 0.72 -13.49 -5.92
C SER A 90 1.89 -13.53 -6.90
N VAL A 91 2.75 -12.50 -6.93
CA VAL A 91 3.84 -12.27 -7.89
C VAL A 91 4.76 -13.46 -8.02
N TYR A 92 5.11 -14.13 -6.93
CA TYR A 92 6.08 -15.23 -6.98
C TYR A 92 5.55 -16.45 -7.74
N LYS A 93 4.24 -16.67 -7.71
CA LYS A 93 3.61 -17.69 -8.56
C LYS A 93 3.77 -17.37 -10.04
N ALA A 94 3.73 -16.09 -10.41
CA ALA A 94 3.95 -15.66 -11.79
C ALA A 94 5.42 -15.80 -12.20
N LEU A 95 6.37 -15.46 -11.31
CA LEU A 95 7.79 -15.71 -11.54
C LEU A 95 8.04 -17.21 -11.82
N ASP A 96 7.54 -18.10 -10.96
CA ASP A 96 7.66 -19.54 -11.13
C ASP A 96 7.03 -20.03 -12.46
N ALA A 97 5.82 -19.53 -12.78
CA ALA A 97 5.11 -19.88 -14.01
C ALA A 97 5.84 -19.42 -15.30
N HIS A 98 6.65 -18.37 -15.21
CA HIS A 98 7.45 -17.83 -16.32
C HIS A 98 8.91 -18.30 -16.32
N HIS A 99 9.21 -19.39 -15.60
CA HIS A 99 10.54 -20.00 -15.51
C HIS A 99 11.61 -19.08 -14.87
N LEU A 100 11.19 -18.22 -13.94
CA LEU A 100 12.05 -17.35 -13.13
C LEU A 100 12.13 -17.86 -11.69
N HIS A 101 12.28 -19.18 -11.51
CA HIS A 101 12.26 -19.82 -10.18
C HIS A 101 13.37 -19.31 -9.26
N ASP A 102 14.59 -19.18 -9.77
CA ASP A 102 15.73 -18.68 -8.97
C ASP A 102 15.51 -17.24 -8.48
N VAL A 103 14.75 -16.44 -9.23
CA VAL A 103 14.35 -15.09 -8.82
C VAL A 103 13.36 -15.17 -7.67
N ALA A 104 12.31 -16.00 -7.82
CA ALA A 104 11.32 -16.19 -6.77
C ALA A 104 11.92 -16.71 -5.46
N GLU A 105 12.86 -17.67 -5.52
CA GLU A 105 13.55 -18.18 -4.32
C GLU A 105 14.47 -17.14 -3.67
N HIS A 106 15.15 -16.32 -4.47
CA HIS A 106 15.93 -15.20 -3.96
C HIS A 106 15.04 -14.21 -3.20
N ASP A 107 13.89 -13.83 -3.78
CA ASP A 107 13.01 -12.81 -3.20
C ASP A 107 12.30 -13.32 -1.95
N ARG A 108 11.96 -14.63 -1.90
CA ARG A 108 11.52 -15.29 -0.66
C ARG A 108 12.57 -15.21 0.45
N SER A 109 13.85 -15.38 0.11
CA SER A 109 14.94 -15.28 1.08
C SER A 109 15.08 -13.85 1.61
N ASP A 110 15.04 -12.86 0.71
CA ASP A 110 15.14 -11.44 1.09
C ASP A 110 13.95 -11.00 1.94
N HIS A 111 12.72 -11.39 1.58
CA HIS A 111 11.54 -11.14 2.40
C HIS A 111 11.62 -11.75 3.80
N ASN A 112 12.18 -12.95 3.92
CA ASN A 112 12.38 -13.53 5.24
C ASN A 112 13.33 -12.66 6.09
N LEU A 113 14.39 -12.10 5.51
CA LEU A 113 15.28 -11.15 6.19
C LEU A 113 14.55 -9.87 6.59
N VAL A 114 13.73 -9.31 5.69
CA VAL A 114 12.88 -8.13 5.96
C VAL A 114 11.93 -8.41 7.13
N LYS A 115 11.19 -9.53 7.08
CA LYS A 115 10.24 -9.95 8.13
C LYS A 115 10.94 -10.17 9.46
N GLN A 116 12.12 -10.78 9.48
CA GLN A 116 12.91 -10.95 10.69
C GLN A 116 13.34 -9.60 11.28
N ALA A 117 13.84 -8.69 10.46
CA ALA A 117 14.28 -7.37 10.90
C ALA A 117 13.11 -6.54 11.47
N PHE A 118 11.99 -6.46 10.76
CA PHE A 118 10.80 -5.76 11.25
C PHE A 118 10.13 -6.47 12.43
N SER A 119 10.26 -7.79 12.58
CA SER A 119 9.80 -8.51 13.78
C SER A 119 10.58 -8.09 15.04
N LYS A 120 11.88 -7.79 14.92
CA LYS A 120 12.67 -7.23 16.03
C LYS A 120 12.15 -5.84 16.42
N VAL A 121 11.93 -4.97 15.43
CA VAL A 121 11.36 -3.62 15.66
C VAL A 121 9.98 -3.70 16.30
N ASP A 122 9.12 -4.59 15.81
CA ASP A 122 7.78 -4.80 16.33
C ASP A 122 7.81 -5.22 17.81
N LYS A 123 8.71 -6.13 18.20
CA LYS A 123 8.89 -6.55 19.59
C LYS A 123 9.33 -5.41 20.50
N LEU A 124 10.22 -4.52 20.04
CA LEU A 124 10.62 -3.32 20.81
C LEU A 124 9.40 -2.42 21.11
N LEU A 125 8.50 -2.26 20.14
CA LEU A 125 7.28 -1.47 20.30
C LEU A 125 6.18 -2.16 21.13
N MET A 126 6.30 -3.45 21.42
CA MET A 126 5.33 -4.21 22.25
C MET A 126 5.71 -4.29 23.74
N GLY A 127 6.87 -3.76 24.13
CA GLY A 127 7.33 -3.82 25.51
C GLY A 127 6.35 -3.16 26.50
N PRO A 128 6.30 -3.59 27.77
CA PRO A 128 5.50 -2.94 28.80
C PRO A 128 6.00 -1.53 29.15
N THR A 129 7.23 -1.22 28.74
CA THR A 129 7.90 0.08 28.91
C THR A 129 8.11 0.72 27.55
N ARG A 130 8.35 2.04 27.54
CA ARG A 130 8.79 2.72 26.31
C ARG A 130 10.04 2.01 25.76
N PRO A 131 10.14 1.83 24.43
CA PRO A 131 11.32 1.24 23.82
C PRO A 131 12.55 2.11 24.11
N ASP A 132 13.70 1.47 24.25
CA ASP A 132 14.97 2.19 24.17
C ASP A 132 15.06 2.86 22.79
N ILE A 133 15.31 4.17 22.79
CA ILE A 133 15.26 4.97 21.56
C ILE A 133 16.44 4.63 20.65
N ASP A 134 17.60 4.32 21.20
CA ASP A 134 18.78 3.97 20.41
C ASP A 134 18.60 2.59 19.78
N GLU A 135 18.02 1.63 20.50
CA GLU A 135 17.64 0.33 19.95
C GLU A 135 16.58 0.45 18.85
N LEU A 136 15.55 1.28 19.05
CA LEU A 136 14.51 1.51 18.05
C LEU A 136 15.10 2.12 16.77
N VAL A 137 15.97 3.13 16.91
CA VAL A 137 16.66 3.76 15.78
C VAL A 137 17.52 2.75 15.02
N ALA A 138 18.31 1.95 15.75
CA ALA A 138 19.17 0.95 15.13
C ALA A 138 18.35 -0.10 14.37
N GLY A 139 17.28 -0.62 14.99
CA GLY A 139 16.41 -1.63 14.39
C GLY A 139 15.65 -1.11 13.17
N VAL A 140 15.09 0.11 13.22
CA VAL A 140 14.40 0.72 12.06
C VAL A 140 15.37 0.95 10.91
N ARG A 141 16.60 1.41 11.18
CA ARG A 141 17.62 1.59 10.14
C ARG A 141 18.01 0.25 9.49
N GLU A 142 18.31 -0.78 10.29
CA GLU A 142 18.63 -2.12 9.80
C GLU A 142 17.50 -2.66 8.91
N ALA A 143 16.26 -2.64 9.40
CA ALA A 143 15.11 -3.15 8.66
C ALA A 143 14.86 -2.36 7.36
N SER A 144 15.01 -1.03 7.40
CA SER A 144 14.86 -0.17 6.23
C SER A 144 15.96 -0.39 5.19
N ASP A 145 17.20 -0.63 5.62
CA ASP A 145 18.32 -0.89 4.71
C ASP A 145 18.13 -2.24 3.99
N ILE A 146 17.69 -3.28 4.72
CA ILE A 146 17.38 -4.58 4.14
C ILE A 146 16.21 -4.46 3.14
N PHE A 147 15.11 -3.80 3.52
CA PHE A 147 13.97 -3.59 2.63
C PHE A 147 14.37 -2.82 1.36
N ASN A 148 15.09 -1.70 1.50
CA ASN A 148 15.49 -0.90 0.34
C ASN A 148 16.44 -1.65 -0.59
N LYS A 149 17.32 -2.51 -0.05
CA LYS A 149 18.20 -3.34 -0.88
C LYS A 149 17.40 -4.33 -1.74
N HIS A 150 16.42 -4.99 -1.12
CA HIS A 150 15.50 -5.90 -1.81
C HIS A 150 14.70 -5.15 -2.89
N ALA A 151 14.04 -4.04 -2.52
CA ALA A 151 13.29 -3.19 -3.44
C ALA A 151 14.12 -2.72 -4.66
N GLU A 152 15.39 -2.37 -4.45
CA GLU A 152 16.28 -1.98 -5.54
C GLU A 152 16.60 -3.14 -6.51
N ASP A 153 16.73 -4.36 -6.00
CA ASP A 153 16.97 -5.54 -6.83
C ASP A 153 15.72 -5.89 -7.66
N GLU A 154 14.54 -5.73 -7.07
CA GLU A 154 13.26 -5.91 -7.76
C GLU A 154 13.10 -4.94 -8.93
N GLU A 155 13.25 -3.65 -8.64
CA GLU A 155 13.09 -2.55 -9.58
C GLU A 155 14.07 -2.65 -10.76
N LYS A 156 15.34 -2.98 -10.47
CA LYS A 156 16.42 -2.92 -11.47
C LYS A 156 16.63 -4.24 -12.21
N ASN A 157 16.31 -5.37 -11.60
CA ASN A 157 16.72 -6.68 -12.11
C ASN A 157 15.59 -7.69 -12.28
N GLN A 158 14.71 -7.84 -11.29
CA GLN A 158 13.80 -9.00 -11.24
C GLN A 158 12.50 -8.73 -11.98
N TYR A 159 11.82 -7.64 -11.63
CA TYR A 159 10.54 -7.30 -12.25
C TYR A 159 10.63 -6.84 -13.70
N PRO A 160 11.71 -6.17 -14.17
CA PRO A 160 11.92 -6.00 -15.61
C PRO A 160 11.90 -7.33 -16.39
N LYS A 161 12.55 -8.38 -15.87
CA LYS A 161 12.56 -9.71 -16.51
C LYS A 161 11.17 -10.35 -16.55
N LEU A 162 10.39 -10.19 -15.48
CA LEU A 162 9.02 -10.70 -15.44
C LEU A 162 8.13 -9.95 -16.44
N LEU A 163 8.21 -8.62 -16.49
CA LEU A 163 7.41 -7.80 -17.39
C LEU A 163 7.69 -8.09 -18.87
N GLU A 164 8.94 -8.40 -19.23
CA GLU A 164 9.28 -8.86 -20.59
C GLU A 164 8.55 -10.16 -21.00
N LYS A 165 8.11 -10.98 -20.04
CA LYS A 165 7.36 -12.23 -20.29
C LYS A 165 5.85 -12.03 -20.32
N LEU A 166 5.36 -10.87 -19.88
CA LEU A 166 3.93 -10.59 -19.77
C LEU A 166 3.45 -9.74 -20.94
N ASN A 167 2.26 -10.07 -21.44
CA ASN A 167 1.53 -9.13 -22.30
C ASN A 167 0.75 -8.13 -21.42
N GLU A 168 0.17 -7.12 -22.08
CA GLU A 168 -0.55 -6.03 -21.41
C GLU A 168 -1.70 -6.52 -20.51
N ASN A 169 -2.38 -7.62 -20.86
CA ASN A 169 -3.47 -8.17 -20.06
C ASN A 169 -2.93 -8.96 -18.87
N GLY A 170 -1.86 -9.74 -19.07
CA GLY A 170 -1.19 -10.49 -18.00
C GLY A 170 -0.64 -9.57 -16.91
N ASN A 171 -0.02 -8.45 -17.30
CA ASN A 171 0.44 -7.43 -16.34
C ASN A 171 -0.73 -6.88 -15.49
N THR A 172 -1.83 -6.49 -16.12
CA THR A 172 -3.02 -5.97 -15.41
C THR A 172 -3.69 -7.01 -14.51
N GLU A 173 -3.74 -8.27 -14.92
CA GLU A 173 -4.28 -9.35 -14.09
C GLU A 173 -3.39 -9.58 -12.87
N LEU A 174 -2.08 -9.70 -13.08
CA LEU A 174 -1.11 -9.89 -12.00
C LEU A 174 -1.11 -8.72 -11.02
N THR A 175 -1.22 -7.48 -11.51
CA THR A 175 -1.33 -6.29 -10.66
C THR A 175 -2.56 -6.37 -9.76
N ARG A 176 -3.70 -6.80 -10.30
CA ARG A 176 -4.94 -6.95 -9.51
C ARG A 176 -4.80 -8.06 -8.46
N ASP A 177 -4.13 -9.15 -8.81
CA ASP A 177 -3.89 -10.25 -7.88
C ASP A 177 -2.95 -9.82 -6.75
N PHE A 178 -1.91 -9.06 -7.04
CA PHE A 178 -1.03 -8.44 -6.06
C PHE A 178 -1.81 -7.55 -5.09
N LEU A 179 -2.58 -6.57 -5.59
CA LEU A 179 -3.33 -5.66 -4.73
C LEU A 179 -4.37 -6.40 -3.87
N LYS A 180 -5.02 -7.44 -4.39
CA LYS A 180 -5.93 -8.30 -3.61
C LYS A 180 -5.20 -9.12 -2.55
N ALA A 181 -4.02 -9.63 -2.86
CA ALA A 181 -3.19 -10.39 -1.93
C ALA A 181 -2.67 -9.49 -0.80
N ARG A 182 -2.15 -8.31 -1.14
CA ARG A 182 -1.74 -7.25 -0.21
C ARG A 182 -2.84 -6.89 0.79
N ASN A 183 -4.07 -6.68 0.32
CA ASN A 183 -5.23 -6.42 1.20
C ASN A 183 -5.57 -7.60 2.14
N LYS A 184 -5.17 -8.82 1.78
CA LYS A 184 -5.37 -10.03 2.58
C LYS A 184 -4.20 -10.32 3.50
N ALA A 185 -3.03 -9.75 3.27
CA ALA A 185 -1.85 -9.93 4.11
C ALA A 185 -2.12 -9.56 5.58
N PRO A 186 -1.43 -10.22 6.53
CA PRO A 186 -1.39 -9.79 7.91
C PRO A 186 -0.68 -8.43 8.03
N SER A 187 -1.04 -7.65 9.05
CA SER A 187 -0.49 -6.31 9.27
C SER A 187 0.79 -6.30 10.12
N ARG A 188 1.33 -7.48 10.44
CA ARG A 188 2.56 -7.66 11.22
C ARG A 188 3.39 -8.81 10.63
N PRO A 189 4.71 -8.80 10.84
CA PRO A 189 5.60 -9.80 10.25
C PRO A 189 5.50 -11.14 10.98
N HIS A 190 5.39 -12.21 10.21
CA HIS A 190 5.37 -13.60 10.70
C HIS A 190 6.51 -14.41 10.07
N PRO A 191 7.78 -14.20 10.48
CA PRO A 191 8.94 -14.86 9.86
C PRO A 191 8.95 -16.39 10.02
N GLU A 192 8.27 -16.92 11.04
CA GLU A 192 8.16 -18.37 11.28
C GLU A 192 7.03 -19.03 10.48
N ALA A 193 6.21 -18.26 9.77
CA ALA A 193 5.19 -18.81 8.88
C ALA A 193 5.85 -19.47 7.65
N PRO A 194 5.16 -20.37 6.94
CA PRO A 194 5.60 -20.79 5.62
C PRO A 194 5.72 -19.58 4.68
N GLN A 195 6.86 -19.47 3.99
CA GLN A 195 7.17 -18.37 3.06
C GLN A 195 7.09 -18.82 1.58
N SER A 196 6.52 -19.99 1.32
CA SER A 196 6.46 -20.60 -0.02
C SER A 196 5.25 -20.14 -0.84
N GLY A 197 4.41 -19.25 -0.30
CA GLY A 197 3.13 -18.88 -0.88
C GLY A 197 2.04 -19.95 -0.68
N GLY A 198 0.86 -19.68 -1.26
CA GLY A 198 -0.22 -20.65 -1.34
C GLY A 198 -1.06 -20.83 -0.07
N ALA A 199 -1.80 -21.94 0.00
CA ALA A 199 -2.87 -22.13 0.98
C ALA A 199 -2.40 -22.17 2.44
N MET A 200 -1.21 -22.72 2.70
CA MET A 200 -0.69 -22.85 4.07
C MET A 200 -0.26 -21.50 4.65
N GLN A 201 0.44 -20.67 3.87
CA GLN A 201 0.77 -19.29 4.24
C GLN A 201 -0.49 -18.43 4.38
N ALA A 202 -1.41 -18.53 3.41
CA ALA A 202 -2.68 -17.80 3.48
C ALA A 202 -3.50 -18.18 4.73
N ALA A 203 -3.52 -19.46 5.10
CA ALA A 203 -4.17 -19.92 6.33
C ALA A 203 -3.46 -19.40 7.59
N ALA A 204 -2.13 -19.47 7.65
CA ALA A 204 -1.36 -18.93 8.78
C ALA A 204 -1.61 -17.42 8.96
N GLY A 205 -1.57 -16.65 7.88
CA GLY A 205 -1.90 -15.22 7.89
C GLY A 205 -3.34 -14.97 8.35
N MET A 206 -4.32 -15.69 7.80
CA MET A 206 -5.73 -15.53 8.21
C MET A 206 -5.95 -15.82 9.70
N MET A 207 -5.20 -16.75 10.30
CA MET A 207 -5.27 -17.06 11.73
C MET A 207 -4.60 -15.98 12.61
N SER A 208 -3.60 -15.26 12.11
CA SER A 208 -2.95 -14.17 12.86
C SER A 208 -3.68 -12.83 12.76
N LYS A 209 -4.44 -12.58 11.68
CA LYS A 209 -5.14 -11.31 11.45
C LYS A 209 -5.98 -10.79 12.63
N PRO A 210 -6.77 -11.60 13.36
CA PRO A 210 -7.53 -11.08 14.50
C PRO A 210 -6.63 -10.56 15.62
N LEU A 211 -5.52 -11.26 15.92
CA LEU A 211 -4.55 -10.83 16.92
C LEU A 211 -3.81 -9.57 16.47
N ASP A 212 -3.40 -9.52 15.19
CA ASP A 212 -2.72 -8.36 14.64
C ASP A 212 -3.64 -7.13 14.60
N ALA A 213 -4.92 -7.30 14.24
CA ALA A 213 -5.90 -6.22 14.28
C ALA A 213 -6.11 -5.69 15.71
N LEU A 214 -6.16 -6.58 16.70
CA LEU A 214 -6.22 -6.17 18.11
C LEU A 214 -5.01 -5.34 18.48
N ILE A 215 -3.79 -5.79 18.16
CA ILE A 215 -2.55 -5.07 18.49
C ILE A 215 -2.47 -3.73 17.76
N GLN A 216 -2.79 -3.69 16.47
CA GLN A 216 -2.75 -2.46 15.68
C GLN A 216 -3.81 -1.44 16.12
N ALA A 217 -4.96 -1.87 16.63
CA ALA A 217 -5.99 -0.96 17.15
C ALA A 217 -5.50 -0.10 18.34
N TRP A 218 -4.46 -0.53 19.06
CA TRP A 218 -3.85 0.23 20.15
C TRP A 218 -2.69 1.11 19.71
N ARG A 219 -2.23 1.00 18.46
CA ARG A 219 -1.10 1.74 17.94
C ARG A 219 -1.55 2.85 17.02
N LYS A 220 -0.94 4.02 17.18
CA LYS A 220 -1.10 5.14 16.25
C LYS A 220 -0.23 4.90 15.02
N GLN A 221 -0.72 5.32 13.87
CA GLN A 221 -0.02 5.23 12.60
C GLN A 221 0.02 6.61 11.95
N VAL A 222 0.83 6.74 10.90
CA VAL A 222 0.90 7.96 10.11
C VAL A 222 0.35 7.70 8.71
N ASP A 223 -0.15 8.74 8.07
CA ASP A 223 -0.61 8.63 6.68
C ASP A 223 0.56 8.36 5.73
N LEU A 224 0.27 7.54 4.72
CA LEU A 224 1.16 7.28 3.59
C LEU A 224 1.11 8.44 2.60
N LYS A 225 2.17 8.59 1.82
CA LYS A 225 2.30 9.65 0.81
C LYS A 225 1.83 9.19 -0.57
N HIS A 226 2.08 7.92 -0.88
CA HIS A 226 1.69 7.26 -2.12
C HIS A 226 0.58 6.27 -1.81
N HIS A 227 -0.36 6.10 -2.75
CA HIS A 227 -1.51 5.23 -2.55
C HIS A 227 -1.73 4.36 -3.78
N HIS A 228 -2.10 3.11 -3.54
CA HIS A 228 -2.42 2.15 -4.58
C HIS A 228 -3.69 2.52 -5.34
N ALA A 229 -3.80 1.98 -6.54
CA ALA A 229 -5.07 1.96 -7.25
C ALA A 229 -6.14 1.16 -6.47
N GLU A 230 -7.40 1.61 -6.56
CA GLU A 230 -8.53 0.85 -6.04
C GLU A 230 -8.85 -0.34 -6.97
N VAL A 231 -9.02 -1.54 -6.40
CA VAL A 231 -9.30 -2.81 -7.11
C VAL A 231 -10.42 -3.63 -6.52
#